data_AF-A0A3N6MAZ5-F1
#
_entry.id   AF-A0A3N6MAZ5-F1
#
_cell.length_a   1.000
_cell.length_b   1.000
_cell.length_c   1.000
_cell.angle_alpha   90.00
_cell.angle_beta   90.00
_cell.angle_gamma   90.00
#
_symmetry.space_group_name_H-M   'P 1'
#
loop_
_entity.id
_entity.type
_entity.pdbx_description
1 polymer ?
#
loop_
_entity_poly.entity_id
_entity_poly.type
_entity_poly.pdbx_seq_one_letter_code
_entity_poly.pdbx_strand_id
1 'polypeptide(L)'
;MYQDVLVPTDGSDGTRRSIAHGLTIADRFDARVHALSVVPEGPLGTLESEEATPAAHRAVDHVEAEARRNGLDAVTAVEHGVPHEEILEYVDDHGIDMVVMGTQGRTGLDRVLVGSVTERVVRMADVPIVTIRLTDTVRIDDVDEAERIAREALEDESVDRETPLTAGPHRISGSWLVEFETEAGPVRVTVDGVSGETRLERDGH
;
A
#
# COMPACT_ATOMS: atom_id res chain seq x y z
N MET A 1 21.20 -17.22 9.29
CA MET A 1 20.35 -16.06 9.62
C MET A 1 20.41 -15.16 8.40
N TYR A 2 19.33 -14.45 8.05
CA TYR A 2 19.24 -13.71 6.77
C TYR A 2 20.43 -12.76 6.59
N GLN A 3 21.18 -12.93 5.49
CA GLN A 3 22.34 -12.13 5.11
C GLN A 3 22.02 -11.20 3.95
N ASP A 4 21.11 -11.61 3.06
CA ASP A 4 20.71 -10.83 1.88
C ASP A 4 19.17 -10.75 1.79
N VAL A 5 18.65 -9.52 1.82
CA VAL A 5 17.21 -9.22 1.81
C VAL A 5 16.84 -8.47 0.53
N LEU A 6 15.99 -9.07 -0.30
CA LEU A 6 15.49 -8.46 -1.53
C LEU A 6 14.24 -7.62 -1.28
N VAL A 7 14.26 -6.39 -1.77
CA VAL A 7 13.13 -5.46 -1.82
C VAL A 7 12.85 -5.11 -3.28
N PRO A 8 11.95 -5.86 -3.96
CA PRO A 8 11.54 -5.50 -5.30
C PRO A 8 10.62 -4.27 -5.24
N THR A 9 10.80 -3.34 -6.17
CA THR A 9 10.06 -2.08 -6.24
C THR A 9 9.77 -1.71 -7.69
N ASP A 10 8.58 -1.15 -7.93
CA ASP A 10 8.21 -0.53 -9.20
C ASP A 10 8.13 1.00 -9.10
N GLY A 11 8.64 1.58 -7.99
CA GLY A 11 8.63 3.01 -7.73
C GLY A 11 7.25 3.62 -7.47
N SER A 12 6.20 2.81 -7.33
CA SER A 12 4.87 3.31 -6.98
C SER A 12 4.81 3.77 -5.52
N ASP A 13 3.92 4.73 -5.22
CA ASP A 13 3.75 5.29 -3.87
C ASP A 13 3.47 4.22 -2.79
N GLY A 14 2.88 3.09 -3.19
CA GLY A 14 2.60 1.98 -2.32
C GLY A 14 3.87 1.30 -1.77
N THR A 15 4.98 1.30 -2.49
CA THR A 15 6.17 0.50 -2.10
C THR A 15 6.91 1.06 -0.89
N ARG A 16 6.62 2.30 -0.46
CA ARG A 16 7.26 2.93 0.72
C ARG A 16 7.18 2.06 1.97
N ARG A 17 6.05 1.40 2.23
CA ARG A 17 5.87 0.54 3.40
C ARG A 17 6.68 -0.75 3.30
N SER A 18 6.74 -1.38 2.13
CA SER A 18 7.57 -2.58 1.93
C SER A 18 9.05 -2.26 2.03
N ILE A 19 9.48 -1.08 1.53
CA ILE A 19 10.85 -0.60 1.70
C ILE A 19 11.16 -0.44 3.20
N ALA A 20 10.35 0.32 3.94
CA ALA A 20 10.58 0.53 5.38
C ALA A 20 10.68 -0.79 6.17
N HIS A 21 9.82 -1.77 5.87
CA HIS A 21 9.86 -3.07 6.54
C HIS A 21 11.09 -3.89 6.11
N GLY A 22 11.45 -3.87 4.83
CA GLY A 22 12.65 -4.52 4.32
C GLY A 22 13.91 -4.01 5.00
N LEU A 23 14.04 -2.67 5.12
CA LEU A 23 15.16 -2.04 5.82
C LEU A 23 15.17 -2.37 7.32
N THR A 24 14.00 -2.40 7.97
CA THR A 24 13.90 -2.78 9.40
C THR A 24 14.37 -4.21 9.64
N ILE A 25 14.01 -5.14 8.74
CA ILE A 25 14.45 -6.52 8.82
C ILE A 25 15.95 -6.61 8.56
N ALA A 26 16.45 -5.92 7.54
CA ALA A 26 17.87 -5.91 7.21
C ALA A 26 18.73 -5.36 8.36
N ASP A 27 18.34 -4.22 8.95
CA ASP A 27 18.99 -3.63 10.13
C ASP A 27 19.02 -4.60 11.32
N ARG A 28 17.92 -5.30 11.57
CA ARG A 28 17.83 -6.24 12.69
C ARG A 28 18.83 -7.40 12.57
N PHE A 29 19.18 -7.77 11.35
CA PHE A 29 20.02 -8.92 11.04
C PHE A 29 21.41 -8.56 10.50
N ASP A 30 21.74 -7.27 10.40
CA ASP A 30 22.97 -6.79 9.72
C ASP A 30 23.09 -7.35 8.29
N ALA A 31 21.95 -7.40 7.59
CA ALA A 31 21.83 -7.95 6.25
C ALA A 31 22.01 -6.86 5.19
N ARG A 32 22.52 -7.26 4.03
CA ARG A 32 22.59 -6.42 2.84
C ARG A 32 21.21 -6.31 2.19
N VAL A 33 20.87 -5.12 1.72
CA VAL A 33 19.63 -4.86 1.00
C VAL A 33 19.87 -4.99 -0.51
N HIS A 34 19.07 -5.80 -1.18
CA HIS A 34 19.03 -5.84 -2.64
C HIS A 34 17.79 -5.08 -3.10
N ALA A 35 17.96 -4.02 -3.88
CA ALA A 35 16.87 -3.27 -4.50
C ALA A 35 16.75 -3.67 -5.97
N LEU A 36 15.61 -4.23 -6.36
CA LEU A 36 15.36 -4.69 -7.71
C LEU A 36 14.16 -3.98 -8.31
N SER A 37 14.29 -3.46 -9.53
CA SER A 37 13.15 -3.03 -10.35
C SER A 37 13.17 -3.75 -11.67
N VAL A 38 12.00 -4.22 -12.13
CA VAL A 38 11.89 -4.92 -13.41
C VAL A 38 11.10 -4.06 -14.38
N VAL A 39 11.68 -3.84 -15.57
CA VAL A 39 11.01 -3.22 -16.72
C VAL A 39 10.26 -4.33 -17.48
N PRO A 40 8.91 -4.29 -17.53
CA PRO A 40 8.15 -5.37 -18.16
C PRO A 40 8.34 -5.45 -19.67
N GLU A 41 8.68 -6.63 -20.21
CA GLU A 41 8.78 -6.90 -21.65
C GLU A 41 7.77 -7.97 -22.10
N GLY A 42 7.20 -7.84 -23.33
CA GLY A 42 6.33 -8.86 -23.94
C GLY A 42 5.11 -8.31 -24.72
N PRO A 43 4.27 -9.18 -25.34
CA PRO A 43 3.17 -8.78 -26.22
C PRO A 43 2.02 -8.02 -25.54
N LEU A 44 1.93 -8.08 -24.21
CA LEU A 44 1.03 -7.28 -23.36
C LEU A 44 1.73 -6.05 -22.75
N GLY A 45 3.07 -6.00 -22.80
CA GLY A 45 3.94 -4.89 -22.41
C GLY A 45 3.96 -3.86 -23.53
N THR A 46 2.83 -3.19 -23.68
CA THR A 46 2.58 -2.19 -24.71
C THR A 46 3.58 -1.05 -24.57
N LEU A 47 4.50 -0.93 -25.54
CA LEU A 47 5.44 0.18 -25.78
C LEU A 47 6.45 0.36 -24.63
N GLU A 48 7.73 0.11 -24.91
CA GLU A 48 8.81 0.75 -24.16
C GLU A 48 8.53 2.27 -24.19
N SER A 49 7.92 2.79 -23.13
CA SER A 49 8.01 4.21 -22.87
C SER A 49 9.50 4.47 -22.66
N GLU A 50 10.07 5.44 -23.37
CA GLU A 50 11.46 5.87 -23.13
C GLU A 50 11.70 6.23 -21.65
N GLU A 51 10.64 6.44 -20.87
CA GLU A 51 10.69 6.68 -19.43
C GLU A 51 10.71 5.42 -18.54
N ALA A 52 10.46 4.22 -19.06
CA ALA A 52 10.30 3.02 -18.24
C ALA A 52 11.59 2.62 -17.51
N THR A 53 12.71 2.50 -18.25
CA THR A 53 14.03 2.20 -17.67
C THR A 53 14.51 3.34 -16.75
N PRO A 54 14.44 4.63 -17.14
CA PRO A 54 14.73 5.72 -16.21
C PRO A 54 13.87 5.68 -14.93
N ALA A 55 12.60 5.30 -15.00
CA ALA A 55 11.75 5.16 -13.83
C ALA A 55 12.18 3.99 -12.93
N ALA A 56 12.60 2.87 -13.52
CA ALA A 56 13.12 1.72 -12.78
C ALA A 56 14.41 2.08 -12.02
N HIS A 57 15.34 2.81 -12.66
CA HIS A 57 16.53 3.32 -11.96
C HIS A 57 16.16 4.23 -10.79
N ARG A 58 15.26 5.20 -10.99
CA ARG A 58 14.79 6.06 -9.89
C ARG A 58 14.17 5.26 -8.74
N ALA A 59 13.49 4.15 -9.03
CA ALA A 59 12.86 3.31 -8.03
C ALA A 59 13.91 2.63 -7.14
N VAL A 60 14.96 2.04 -7.72
CA VAL A 60 16.03 1.39 -6.95
C VAL A 60 16.94 2.39 -6.24
N ASP A 61 17.24 3.53 -6.88
CA ASP A 61 18.00 4.63 -6.27
C ASP A 61 17.30 5.17 -5.01
N HIS A 62 15.96 5.19 -5.00
CA HIS A 62 15.18 5.56 -3.82
C HIS A 62 15.41 4.59 -2.66
N VAL A 63 15.39 3.28 -2.92
CA VAL A 63 15.65 2.25 -1.90
C VAL A 63 17.07 2.35 -1.37
N GLU A 64 18.06 2.49 -2.25
CA GLU A 64 19.46 2.67 -1.87
C GLU A 64 19.64 3.93 -0.99
N ALA A 65 19.01 5.04 -1.37
CA ALA A 65 19.07 6.28 -0.60
C ALA A 65 18.42 6.13 0.78
N GLU A 66 17.33 5.37 0.92
CA GLU A 66 16.70 5.03 2.21
C GLU A 66 17.61 4.11 3.04
N ALA A 67 18.17 3.06 2.44
CA ALA A 67 19.09 2.13 3.11
C ALA A 67 20.31 2.85 3.67
N ARG A 68 20.96 3.68 2.85
CA ARG A 68 22.12 4.49 3.27
C ARG A 68 21.80 5.44 4.42
N ARG A 69 20.60 6.03 4.44
CA ARG A 69 20.15 6.89 5.55
C ARG A 69 19.99 6.12 6.86
N ASN A 70 19.75 4.82 6.79
CA ASN A 70 19.68 3.92 7.93
C ASN A 70 21.02 3.20 8.22
N GLY A 71 22.10 3.55 7.50
CA GLY A 71 23.43 2.95 7.72
C GLY A 71 23.59 1.53 7.15
N LEU A 72 22.72 1.11 6.23
CA LEU A 72 22.72 -0.22 5.62
C LEU A 72 23.47 -0.24 4.28
N ASP A 73 24.09 -1.38 3.98
CA ASP A 73 24.65 -1.67 2.64
C ASP A 73 23.53 -2.05 1.68
N ALA A 74 23.58 -1.52 0.46
CA ALA A 74 22.56 -1.76 -0.55
C ALA A 74 23.17 -1.96 -1.94
N VAL A 75 22.56 -2.86 -2.70
CA VAL A 75 22.90 -3.12 -4.11
C VAL A 75 21.66 -2.93 -4.95
N THR A 76 21.79 -2.23 -6.07
CA THR A 76 20.68 -1.92 -6.99
C THR A 76 20.80 -2.73 -8.27
N ALA A 77 19.68 -3.25 -8.77
CA ALA A 77 19.59 -3.91 -10.07
C ALA A 77 18.32 -3.48 -10.82
N VAL A 78 18.45 -3.32 -12.15
CA VAL A 78 17.32 -3.10 -13.05
C VAL A 78 17.34 -4.20 -14.10
N GLU A 79 16.31 -5.04 -14.10
CA GLU A 79 16.16 -6.15 -15.04
C GLU A 79 15.03 -5.90 -16.03
N HIS A 80 15.02 -6.68 -17.10
CA HIS A 80 14.16 -6.52 -18.26
C HIS A 80 13.52 -7.86 -18.59
N GLY A 81 12.19 -7.94 -18.52
CA GLY A 81 11.52 -9.22 -18.73
C GLY A 81 10.15 -9.31 -18.05
N VAL A 82 9.78 -10.50 -17.62
CA VAL A 82 8.50 -10.73 -16.95
C VAL A 82 8.70 -10.56 -15.43
N PRO A 83 8.08 -9.58 -14.75
CA PRO A 83 8.49 -9.19 -13.39
C PRO A 83 8.60 -10.30 -12.35
N HIS A 84 7.66 -11.25 -12.35
CA HIS A 84 7.69 -12.35 -11.39
C HIS A 84 8.74 -13.42 -11.73
N GLU A 85 9.12 -13.57 -12.99
CA GLU A 85 10.18 -14.48 -13.43
C GLU A 85 11.53 -13.87 -13.05
N GLU A 86 11.78 -12.61 -13.44
CA GLU A 86 13.01 -11.87 -13.08
C GLU A 86 13.25 -11.78 -11.56
N ILE A 87 12.19 -11.60 -10.75
CA ILE A 87 12.33 -11.60 -9.29
C ILE A 87 12.80 -12.97 -8.78
N LEU A 88 12.25 -14.07 -9.31
CA LEU A 88 12.61 -15.42 -8.88
C LEU A 88 14.02 -15.79 -9.34
N GLU A 89 14.37 -15.47 -10.59
CA GLU A 89 15.72 -15.66 -11.12
C GLU A 89 16.74 -14.86 -10.32
N TYR A 90 16.45 -13.60 -9.97
CA TYR A 90 17.33 -12.79 -9.13
C TYR A 90 17.55 -13.41 -7.75
N VAL A 91 16.51 -13.99 -7.14
CA VAL A 91 16.60 -14.69 -5.86
C VAL A 91 17.60 -15.84 -5.95
N ASP A 92 17.52 -16.66 -6.99
CA ASP A 92 18.38 -17.82 -7.21
C ASP A 92 19.82 -17.41 -7.51
N ASP A 93 20.02 -16.44 -8.41
CA ASP A 93 21.34 -16.00 -8.87
C ASP A 93 22.16 -15.28 -7.79
N HIS A 94 21.49 -14.57 -6.89
CA HIS A 94 22.13 -13.78 -5.84
C HIS A 94 22.09 -14.44 -4.46
N GLY A 95 21.48 -15.62 -4.34
CA GLY A 95 21.38 -16.33 -3.06
C GLY A 95 20.60 -15.55 -2.01
N ILE A 96 19.52 -14.89 -2.41
CA ILE A 96 18.69 -14.08 -1.53
C ILE A 96 18.05 -14.96 -0.45
N ASP A 97 18.12 -14.55 0.82
CA ASP A 97 17.55 -15.34 1.92
C ASP A 97 16.09 -14.99 2.22
N MET A 98 15.62 -13.81 1.82
CA MET A 98 14.26 -13.32 2.04
C MET A 98 13.85 -12.27 1.02
N VAL A 99 12.58 -12.28 0.62
CA VAL A 99 11.98 -11.18 -0.16
C VAL A 99 10.96 -10.44 0.70
N VAL A 100 11.05 -9.11 0.72
CA VAL A 100 10.08 -8.22 1.36
C VAL A 100 9.43 -7.36 0.30
N MET A 101 8.16 -7.61 0.02
CA MET A 101 7.46 -6.95 -1.08
C MET A 101 6.05 -6.51 -0.72
N GLY A 102 5.52 -5.55 -1.46
CA GLY A 102 4.14 -5.10 -1.31
C GLY A 102 3.12 -6.13 -1.79
N THR A 103 1.90 -6.09 -1.24
CA THR A 103 0.76 -6.87 -1.76
C THR A 103 0.16 -6.26 -3.03
N GLN A 104 0.54 -5.04 -3.42
CA GLN A 104 0.10 -4.38 -4.64
C GLN A 104 1.30 -3.72 -5.34
N GLY A 105 1.13 -3.35 -6.60
CA GLY A 105 2.08 -2.54 -7.36
C GLY A 105 1.38 -1.38 -8.09
N ARG A 106 2.00 -0.87 -9.14
CA ARG A 106 1.65 0.34 -9.89
C ARG A 106 0.22 0.38 -10.42
N THR A 107 -0.40 -0.77 -10.69
CA THR A 107 -1.76 -0.84 -11.25
C THR A 107 -2.88 -0.72 -10.22
N GLY A 108 -2.57 -0.67 -8.92
CA GLY A 108 -3.46 -0.16 -7.86
C GLY A 108 -4.96 -0.42 -8.05
N LEU A 109 -5.37 -1.67 -8.28
CA LEU A 109 -6.80 -1.99 -8.37
C LEU A 109 -7.39 -2.14 -6.98
N ASP A 110 -8.49 -1.41 -6.77
CA ASP A 110 -9.25 -1.30 -5.54
C ASP A 110 -9.52 -2.64 -4.85
N ARG A 111 -9.34 -2.60 -3.52
CA ARG A 111 -9.94 -3.48 -2.51
C ARG A 111 -9.62 -4.98 -2.68
N VAL A 112 -8.70 -5.45 -1.84
CA VAL A 112 -8.52 -6.86 -1.41
C VAL A 112 -7.63 -7.76 -2.29
N LEU A 113 -7.25 -7.37 -3.51
CA LEU A 113 -6.44 -8.27 -4.37
C LEU A 113 -4.93 -8.13 -4.11
N VAL A 114 -4.29 -9.29 -3.91
CA VAL A 114 -2.83 -9.42 -4.03
C VAL A 114 -2.48 -9.24 -5.52
N GLY A 115 -1.51 -8.38 -5.82
CA GLY A 115 -1.05 -8.14 -7.17
C GLY A 115 -0.54 -9.42 -7.82
N SER A 116 -0.77 -9.56 -9.13
CA SER A 116 -0.44 -10.78 -9.87
C SER A 116 1.05 -11.16 -9.80
N VAL A 117 1.94 -10.18 -9.66
CA VAL A 117 3.37 -10.40 -9.43
C VAL A 117 3.61 -11.02 -8.06
N THR A 118 3.12 -10.37 -6.99
CA THR A 118 3.25 -10.87 -5.61
C THR A 118 2.66 -12.27 -5.44
N GLU A 119 1.47 -12.52 -5.99
CA GLU A 119 0.81 -13.83 -5.93
C GLU A 119 1.70 -14.94 -6.53
N ARG A 120 2.31 -14.66 -7.68
CA ARG A 120 3.18 -15.59 -8.39
C ARG A 120 4.48 -15.83 -7.64
N VAL A 121 5.13 -14.78 -7.16
CA VAL A 121 6.36 -14.89 -6.36
C VAL A 121 6.10 -15.69 -5.07
N VAL A 122 5.04 -15.38 -4.33
CA VAL A 122 4.67 -16.12 -3.10
C VAL A 122 4.41 -17.61 -3.38
N ARG A 123 3.85 -17.94 -4.54
CA ARG A 123 3.56 -19.34 -4.90
C ARG A 123 4.80 -20.14 -5.28
N MET A 124 5.81 -19.48 -5.85
CA MET A 124 6.91 -20.15 -6.56
C MET A 124 8.28 -19.96 -5.91
N ALA A 125 8.45 -18.98 -5.03
CA ALA A 125 9.73 -18.74 -4.38
C ALA A 125 10.08 -19.86 -3.39
N ASP A 126 11.34 -20.28 -3.42
CA ASP A 126 11.90 -21.26 -2.48
C ASP A 126 12.39 -20.61 -1.16
N VAL A 127 12.28 -19.28 -1.05
CA VAL A 127 12.74 -18.48 0.10
C VAL A 127 11.55 -17.82 0.82
N PRO A 128 11.67 -17.52 2.13
CA PRO A 128 10.64 -16.80 2.86
C PRO A 128 10.23 -15.46 2.20
N ILE A 129 8.92 -15.27 2.06
CA ILE A 129 8.34 -14.03 1.53
C ILE A 129 7.55 -13.30 2.61
N VAL A 130 7.88 -12.03 2.84
CA VAL A 130 7.12 -11.12 3.69
C VAL A 130 6.32 -10.17 2.82
N THR A 131 4.99 -10.25 2.90
CA THR A 131 4.10 -9.38 2.13
C THR A 131 3.55 -8.26 2.99
N ILE A 132 3.68 -7.02 2.49
CA ILE A 132 3.26 -5.81 3.20
C ILE A 132 2.01 -5.25 2.55
N ARG A 133 0.95 -5.04 3.35
CA ARG A 133 -0.21 -4.30 2.89
C ARG A 133 0.14 -2.83 2.75
N LEU A 134 -0.06 -2.29 1.55
CA LEU A 134 0.42 -0.96 1.16
C LEU A 134 -0.59 0.17 1.41
N THR A 135 -1.80 -0.17 1.87
CA THR A 135 -2.84 0.80 2.20
C THR A 135 -2.84 1.09 3.70
N ASP A 136 -2.85 2.38 4.08
CA ASP A 136 -3.10 2.86 5.44
C ASP A 136 -4.59 2.92 5.78
N THR A 137 -5.43 2.15 5.09
CA THR A 137 -6.81 1.94 5.52
C THR A 137 -6.82 1.02 6.73
N VAL A 138 -6.53 1.64 7.88
CA VAL A 138 -7.04 1.20 9.18
C VAL A 138 -8.51 0.93 8.96
N ARG A 139 -8.95 -0.31 9.18
CA ARG A 139 -10.38 -0.55 9.29
C ARG A 139 -10.87 0.39 10.37
N ILE A 140 -11.79 1.29 10.02
CA ILE A 140 -12.48 2.08 11.04
C ILE A 140 -13.31 1.05 11.79
N ASP A 141 -12.74 0.47 12.84
CA ASP A 141 -13.38 -0.45 13.77
C ASP A 141 -13.69 0.27 15.09
N ASP A 142 -13.23 1.51 15.21
CA ASP A 142 -13.41 2.40 16.34
C ASP A 142 -14.58 3.36 16.12
N VAL A 143 -15.43 3.49 17.14
CA VAL A 143 -16.65 4.32 17.14
C VAL A 143 -16.29 5.80 17.08
N ASP A 144 -15.27 6.22 17.82
CA ASP A 144 -14.89 7.62 17.95
C ASP A 144 -14.26 8.12 16.63
N GLU A 145 -13.48 7.26 15.97
CA GLU A 145 -12.91 7.57 14.66
C GLU A 145 -13.98 7.67 13.57
N ALA A 146 -15.00 6.80 13.59
CA ALA A 146 -16.13 6.91 12.67
C ALA A 146 -16.93 8.21 12.88
N GLU A 147 -17.14 8.61 14.13
CA GLU A 147 -17.79 9.87 14.47
C GLU A 147 -16.97 11.08 14.01
N ARG A 148 -15.65 11.08 14.25
CA ARG A 148 -14.74 12.16 13.83
C ARG A 148 -14.83 12.41 12.32
N ILE A 149 -14.72 11.35 11.52
CA ILE A 149 -14.80 11.43 10.06
C ILE A 149 -16.17 11.94 9.60
N ALA A 150 -17.24 11.49 10.25
CA ALA A 150 -18.58 11.95 9.93
C ALA A 150 -18.79 13.45 10.27
N ARG A 151 -18.22 13.94 11.37
CA ARG A 151 -18.26 15.37 11.74
C ARG A 151 -17.49 16.23 10.73
N GLU A 152 -16.33 15.79 10.29
CA GLU A 152 -15.54 16.49 9.26
C GLU A 152 -16.35 16.65 7.95
N ALA A 153 -17.03 15.59 7.51
CA ALA A 153 -17.88 15.65 6.32
C ALA A 153 -19.07 16.62 6.46
N LEU A 154 -19.60 16.82 7.67
CA LEU A 154 -20.68 17.77 7.95
C LEU A 154 -20.23 19.23 7.85
N GLU A 155 -19.01 19.52 8.27
CA GLU A 155 -18.47 20.87 8.20
C GLU A 155 -18.18 21.35 6.80
N ASP A 156 -17.73 20.44 5.93
CA ASP A 156 -17.53 20.74 4.51
C ASP A 156 -18.85 21.19 3.85
N GLU A 157 -19.99 20.79 4.43
CA GLU A 157 -21.35 21.21 4.06
C GLU A 157 -21.88 22.40 4.89
N SER A 158 -21.00 23.12 5.60
CA SER A 158 -21.31 24.27 6.46
C SER A 158 -22.26 23.98 7.62
N VAL A 159 -22.30 22.73 8.10
CA VAL A 159 -23.02 22.32 9.31
C VAL A 159 -22.08 22.33 10.52
N ASP A 160 -22.57 22.74 11.68
CA ASP A 160 -21.75 22.93 12.88
C ASP A 160 -21.12 21.60 13.38
N ARG A 161 -19.82 21.62 13.70
CA ARG A 161 -19.09 20.52 14.35
C ARG A 161 -19.76 20.02 15.62
N GLU A 162 -20.38 20.93 16.38
CA GLU A 162 -21.01 20.64 17.67
C GLU A 162 -22.43 20.07 17.53
N THR A 163 -22.90 19.81 16.30
CA THR A 163 -24.21 19.22 16.05
C THR A 163 -24.37 17.91 16.83
N PRO A 164 -25.41 17.77 17.68
CA PRO A 164 -25.60 16.59 18.49
C PRO A 164 -25.98 15.38 17.63
N LEU A 165 -25.57 14.20 18.08
CA LEU A 165 -25.98 12.94 17.48
C LEU A 165 -27.42 12.60 17.86
N THR A 166 -28.20 12.11 16.91
CA THR A 166 -29.54 11.54 17.15
C THR A 166 -29.43 10.14 17.76
N ALA A 167 -28.39 9.39 17.39
CA ALA A 167 -28.03 8.10 17.96
C ALA A 167 -26.51 7.88 17.89
N GLY A 168 -25.97 7.01 18.75
CA GLY A 168 -24.56 6.66 18.70
C GLY A 168 -24.16 6.02 17.36
N PRO A 169 -22.91 6.22 16.88
CA PRO A 169 -22.43 5.60 15.65
C PRO A 169 -22.57 4.08 15.72
N HIS A 170 -23.07 3.46 14.65
CA HIS A 170 -23.23 2.00 14.61
C HIS A 170 -22.93 1.43 13.24
N ARG A 171 -22.43 0.19 13.21
CA ARG A 171 -22.03 -0.46 11.97
C ARG A 171 -23.22 -0.99 11.18
N ILE A 172 -23.14 -0.81 9.85
CA ILE A 172 -24.04 -1.41 8.87
C ILE A 172 -23.20 -1.91 7.70
N SER A 173 -23.16 -3.23 7.49
CA SER A 173 -22.58 -3.89 6.30
C SER A 173 -21.27 -3.28 5.77
N GLY A 174 -20.24 -3.21 6.62
CA GLY A 174 -18.91 -2.71 6.23
C GLY A 174 -18.72 -1.20 6.40
N SER A 175 -19.78 -0.45 6.68
CA SER A 175 -19.76 1.00 6.92
C SER A 175 -20.22 1.35 8.33
N TRP A 176 -19.99 2.60 8.73
CA TRP A 176 -20.57 3.22 9.91
C TRP A 176 -21.68 4.16 9.50
N LEU A 177 -22.77 4.13 10.27
CA LEU A 177 -23.83 5.10 10.21
C LEU A 177 -23.71 6.06 11.38
N VAL A 178 -23.69 7.35 11.08
CA VAL A 178 -23.65 8.42 12.07
C VAL A 178 -24.77 9.39 11.76
N GLU A 179 -25.68 9.61 12.71
CA GLU A 179 -26.89 10.41 12.52
C GLU A 179 -26.86 11.63 13.42
N PHE A 180 -27.11 12.80 12.82
CA PHE A 180 -27.00 14.10 13.46
C PHE A 180 -28.33 14.84 13.40
N GLU A 181 -28.66 15.56 14.46
CA GLU A 181 -29.86 16.38 14.55
C GLU A 181 -29.51 17.83 14.18
N THR A 182 -29.73 18.21 12.91
CA THR A 182 -29.47 19.58 12.44
C THR A 182 -30.72 20.46 12.52
N GLU A 183 -30.55 21.79 12.44
CA GLU A 183 -31.68 22.73 12.37
C GLU A 183 -32.59 22.50 11.15
N ALA A 184 -32.05 21.92 10.07
CA ALA A 184 -32.78 21.62 8.84
C ALA A 184 -33.43 20.22 8.82
N GLY A 185 -33.30 19.46 9.91
CA GLY A 185 -33.75 18.07 10.02
C GLY A 185 -32.60 17.08 10.20
N PRO A 186 -32.90 15.78 10.36
CA PRO A 186 -31.88 14.77 10.59
C PRO A 186 -31.01 14.57 9.34
N VAL A 187 -29.71 14.44 9.59
CA VAL A 187 -28.70 14.21 8.55
C VAL A 187 -27.95 12.93 8.88
N ARG A 188 -27.84 12.06 7.90
CA ARG A 188 -27.18 10.77 8.01
C ARG A 188 -25.89 10.80 7.23
N VAL A 189 -24.80 10.46 7.91
CA VAL A 189 -23.48 10.27 7.31
C VAL A 189 -23.16 8.78 7.32
N THR A 190 -22.95 8.22 6.13
CA THR A 190 -22.39 6.88 5.98
C THR A 190 -20.89 7.00 5.75
N VAL A 191 -20.09 6.39 6.62
CA VAL A 191 -18.62 6.33 6.49
C VAL A 191 -18.23 4.91 6.08
N ASP A 192 -17.60 4.72 4.92
CA ASP A 192 -17.07 3.42 4.52
C ASP A 192 -16.01 2.96 5.54
N GLY A 193 -16.24 1.82 6.20
CA GLY A 193 -15.39 1.35 7.29
C GLY A 193 -14.02 0.80 6.85
N VAL A 194 -13.72 0.88 5.55
CA VAL A 194 -12.44 0.55 4.97
C VAL A 194 -11.81 1.79 4.33
N SER A 195 -12.50 2.52 3.45
CA SER A 195 -11.93 3.68 2.74
C SER A 195 -12.04 5.00 3.50
N GLY A 196 -12.93 5.11 4.49
CA GLY A 196 -13.25 6.38 5.16
C GLY A 196 -14.06 7.35 4.30
N GLU A 197 -14.44 6.97 3.07
CA GLU A 197 -15.27 7.79 2.21
C GLU A 197 -16.64 8.02 2.83
N THR A 198 -17.13 9.26 2.74
CA THR A 198 -18.39 9.68 3.35
C THR A 198 -19.49 9.91 2.32
N ARG A 199 -20.70 9.47 2.61
CA ARG A 199 -21.93 9.88 1.93
C ARG A 199 -22.88 10.54 2.92
N LEU A 200 -23.41 11.69 2.52
CA LEU A 200 -24.39 12.45 3.28
C LEU A 200 -25.78 12.30 2.66
N GLU A 201 -26.77 11.99 3.49
CA GLU A 201 -28.18 11.88 3.13
C GLU A 201 -29.00 12.76 4.09
N ARG A 202 -29.91 13.57 3.53
CA ARG A 202 -30.86 14.38 4.30
C ARG A 202 -32.26 13.80 4.09
N ASP A 203 -33.03 13.59 5.15
CA ASP A 203 -34.41 13.11 5.00
C ASP A 203 -35.24 14.17 4.26
N GLY A 204 -35.56 13.92 2.98
CA GLY A 204 -36.42 14.77 2.16
C GLY A 204 -36.00 15.06 0.72
N HIS A 205 -34.89 14.51 0.21
CA HIS A 205 -34.52 14.62 -1.21
C HIS A 205 -33.97 13.32 -1.81
#